data_AF-A0AAD7CTX5-F1
#
_entry.id   AF-A0AAD7CTX5-F1
#
_cell.length_a   1.000
_cell.length_b   1.000
_cell.length_c   1.000
_cell.angle_alpha   90.00
_cell.angle_beta   90.00
_cell.angle_gamma   90.00
#
_symmetry.space_group_name_H-M   'P 1'
#
loop_
_entity.id
_entity.type
_entity.pdbx_description
1 polymer ?
#
loop_
_entity_poly.entity_id
_entity_poly.type
_entity_poly.pdbx_seq_one_letter_code
_entity_poly.pdbx_strand_id
1 'polypeptide(L)'
;MSDSQLYTRLLLPRGHGFPLFHPQPFDDLPLESRRIGTEIGHVGVITSDGSFDFLFNICRSADDPFNRFGVPEGFEQVNLDPEDVASRAQYHRPGSDISNTKISKRRLDLDMGVDSNTAVLLLPDGASRTDLRRKKRFRDYVLKHAQSWYAFVNGVLERMVDNGDLYLVTGIDKSASWSVAAVENHSEDGNISL
;
A
#
# COMPACT_ATOMS: atom_id res chain seq x y z
N MET A 1 -10.79 -8.82 14.56
CA MET A 1 -9.72 -8.35 13.65
C MET A 1 -10.19 -7.02 13.09
N SER A 2 -9.34 -6.03 12.81
CA SER A 2 -9.83 -4.80 12.17
C SER A 2 -10.20 -5.04 10.70
N ASP A 3 -11.06 -4.19 10.14
CA ASP A 3 -11.42 -4.26 8.71
C ASP A 3 -10.17 -4.16 7.81
N SER A 4 -9.22 -3.30 8.17
CA SER A 4 -7.94 -3.17 7.47
C SER A 4 -7.12 -4.46 7.48
N GLN A 5 -7.00 -5.12 8.63
CA GLN A 5 -6.29 -6.39 8.78
C GLN A 5 -6.99 -7.51 7.99
N LEU A 6 -8.32 -7.56 8.05
CA LEU A 6 -9.11 -8.52 7.29
C LEU A 6 -8.92 -8.32 5.79
N TYR A 7 -9.07 -7.07 5.34
CA TYR A 7 -8.90 -6.65 3.96
C TYR A 7 -7.53 -7.07 3.44
N THR A 8 -6.47 -6.76 4.19
CA THR A 8 -5.11 -7.11 3.81
C THR A 8 -4.92 -8.61 3.74
N ARG A 9 -5.36 -9.34 4.76
CA ARG A 9 -5.24 -10.80 4.80
C ARG A 9 -5.91 -11.48 3.59
N LEU A 10 -7.06 -10.98 3.16
CA LEU A 10 -7.84 -11.57 2.08
C LEU A 10 -7.34 -11.19 0.68
N LEU A 11 -6.78 -9.99 0.49
CA LEU A 11 -6.33 -9.53 -0.82
C LEU A 11 -4.82 -9.70 -1.06
N LEU A 12 -3.99 -9.81 -0.03
CA LEU A 12 -2.54 -10.04 -0.18
C LEU A 12 -2.22 -11.28 -1.04
N PRO A 13 -2.95 -12.43 -0.92
CA PRO A 13 -2.73 -13.59 -1.79
C PRO A 13 -3.03 -13.35 -3.28
N ARG A 14 -3.70 -12.23 -3.65
CA ARG A 14 -3.95 -11.88 -5.05
C ARG A 14 -2.72 -11.33 -5.77
N GLY A 15 -1.62 -11.07 -5.06
CA GLY A 15 -0.32 -10.82 -5.68
C GLY A 15 -0.18 -9.45 -6.34
N HIS A 16 -1.02 -8.48 -5.95
CA HIS A 16 -0.99 -7.13 -6.50
C HIS A 16 -0.11 -6.13 -5.74
N GLY A 17 0.57 -6.58 -4.67
CA GLY A 17 1.29 -5.72 -3.73
C GLY A 17 0.65 -5.77 -2.35
N PHE A 18 1.05 -4.88 -1.45
CA PHE A 18 0.39 -4.75 -0.15
C PHE A 18 -0.93 -3.97 -0.31
N PRO A 19 -2.09 -4.58 -0.04
CA PRO A 19 -3.38 -3.91 -0.14
C PRO A 19 -3.58 -2.88 0.99
N LEU A 20 -3.88 -1.64 0.62
CA LEU A 20 -4.20 -0.55 1.55
C LEU A 20 -5.72 -0.44 1.70
N PHE A 21 -6.20 -0.40 2.94
CA PHE A 21 -7.61 -0.15 3.23
C PHE A 21 -7.95 1.34 3.05
N HIS A 22 -7.01 2.21 3.38
CA HIS A 22 -7.10 3.64 3.15
C HIS A 22 -5.96 4.09 2.24
N PRO A 23 -6.07 3.91 0.91
CA PRO A 23 -5.02 4.29 -0.05
C PRO A 23 -4.90 5.80 -0.26
N GLN A 24 -5.78 6.63 0.31
CA GLN A 24 -5.73 8.08 0.17
C GLN A 24 -4.58 8.66 1.03
N PRO A 25 -3.76 9.57 0.48
CA PRO A 25 -2.74 10.26 1.28
C PRO A 25 -3.36 11.09 2.40
N PHE A 26 -2.64 11.29 3.51
CA PHE A 26 -3.08 12.15 4.60
C PHE A 26 -3.28 13.60 4.16
N ASP A 27 -4.31 14.25 4.70
CA ASP A 27 -4.70 15.61 4.32
C ASP A 27 -3.72 16.71 4.75
N ASP A 28 -2.89 16.44 5.76
CA ASP A 28 -1.85 17.33 6.27
C ASP A 28 -0.60 17.38 5.37
N LEU A 29 -0.54 16.52 4.33
CA LEU A 29 0.50 16.58 3.33
C LEU A 29 0.31 17.78 2.39
N PRO A 30 1.41 18.41 1.93
CA PRO A 30 1.37 19.45 0.92
C PRO A 30 0.56 19.00 -0.32
N LEU A 31 -0.13 19.95 -0.96
CA LEU A 31 -1.02 19.64 -2.09
C LEU A 31 -0.31 18.88 -3.23
N GLU A 32 0.92 19.27 -3.55
CA GLU A 32 1.73 18.59 -4.57
C GLU A 32 2.04 17.14 -4.18
N SER A 33 2.36 16.89 -2.89
CA SER A 33 2.55 15.54 -2.38
C SER A 33 1.28 14.71 -2.43
N ARG A 34 0.12 15.30 -2.14
CA ARG A 34 -1.18 14.61 -2.26
C ARG A 34 -1.55 14.29 -3.71
N ARG A 35 -1.26 15.20 -4.64
CA ARG A 35 -1.49 15.00 -6.09
C ARG A 35 -0.63 13.88 -6.65
N ILE A 36 0.63 13.82 -6.24
CA ILE A 36 1.55 12.76 -6.65
C ILE A 36 1.19 11.44 -5.95
N GLY A 37 0.86 11.48 -4.66
CA GLY A 37 0.61 10.31 -3.84
C GLY A 37 1.86 9.46 -3.64
N THR A 38 1.68 8.15 -3.50
CA THR A 38 2.79 7.20 -3.31
C THR A 38 3.64 7.03 -4.57
N GLU A 39 4.96 6.94 -4.43
CA GLU A 39 5.91 6.72 -5.52
C GLU A 39 6.90 5.59 -5.19
N ILE A 40 7.54 5.05 -6.23
CA ILE A 40 8.68 4.13 -6.06
C ILE A 40 9.78 4.85 -5.27
N GLY A 41 10.36 4.14 -4.31
CA GLY A 41 11.39 4.68 -3.42
C GLY A 41 10.86 5.23 -2.10
N HIS A 42 9.52 5.39 -1.96
CA HIS A 42 8.93 5.74 -0.67
C HIS A 42 9.23 4.67 0.38
N VAL A 43 9.72 5.11 1.53
CA VAL A 43 9.88 4.33 2.75
C VAL A 43 8.83 4.82 3.73
N GLY A 44 8.11 3.88 4.34
CA GLY A 44 7.04 4.21 5.25
C GLY A 44 6.54 3.01 6.04
N VAL A 45 5.50 3.23 6.82
CA VAL A 45 4.83 2.20 7.62
C VAL A 45 3.37 2.05 7.22
N ILE A 46 2.83 0.86 7.42
CA ILE A 46 1.40 0.64 7.30
C ILE A 46 0.78 0.91 8.67
N THR A 47 -0.14 1.86 8.73
CA THR A 47 -0.80 2.24 9.98
C THR A 47 -1.89 1.21 10.34
N SER A 48 -2.33 1.21 11.59
CA SER A 48 -3.34 0.26 12.08
C SER A 48 -4.69 0.34 11.34
N ASP A 49 -5.05 1.51 10.83
CA ASP A 49 -6.23 1.75 9.99
C ASP A 49 -6.02 1.34 8.51
N GLY A 50 -4.80 0.94 8.12
CA GLY A 50 -4.48 0.48 6.78
C GLY A 50 -4.15 1.59 5.79
N SER A 51 -3.71 2.75 6.29
CA SER A 51 -3.08 3.82 5.52
C SER A 51 -1.58 3.58 5.36
N PHE A 52 -0.94 4.29 4.42
CA PHE A 52 0.52 4.30 4.28
C PHE A 52 1.08 5.62 4.81
N ASP A 53 1.80 5.58 5.93
CA ASP A 53 2.49 6.73 6.51
C ASP A 53 3.90 6.86 5.92
N PHE A 54 4.06 7.88 5.09
CA PHE A 54 5.28 8.15 4.35
C PHE A 54 6.31 8.90 5.21
N LEU A 55 7.55 8.42 5.20
CA LEU A 55 8.64 8.96 6.01
C LEU A 55 9.67 9.70 5.15
N PHE A 56 10.21 9.05 4.13
CA PHE A 56 11.19 9.62 3.19
C PHE A 56 11.25 8.80 1.89
N ASN A 57 11.87 9.34 0.84
CA ASN A 57 12.05 8.69 -0.46
C ASN A 57 13.56 8.54 -0.77
N ILE A 58 14.01 7.29 -0.99
CA ILE A 58 15.41 6.98 -1.31
C ILE A 58 15.86 7.47 -2.69
N CYS A 59 14.92 7.72 -3.59
CA CYS A 59 15.19 8.15 -4.97
C CYS A 59 15.22 9.67 -5.13
N ARG A 60 14.79 10.42 -4.10
CA ARG A 60 14.84 11.88 -4.08
C ARG A 60 16.07 12.34 -3.29
N SER A 61 16.55 13.57 -3.55
CA SER A 61 17.69 14.11 -2.82
C SER A 61 17.34 14.33 -1.34
N ALA A 62 18.36 14.39 -0.47
CA ALA A 62 18.15 14.65 0.95
C ALA A 62 17.42 15.99 1.19
N ASP A 63 17.73 17.00 0.37
CA ASP A 63 17.13 18.34 0.43
C ASP A 63 15.81 18.48 -0.35
N ASP A 64 15.28 17.39 -0.92
CA ASP A 64 14.00 17.44 -1.64
C ASP A 64 12.86 17.75 -0.65
N PRO A 65 11.92 18.66 -0.98
CA PRO A 65 10.78 18.96 -0.12
C PRO A 65 9.92 17.76 0.30
N PHE A 66 9.93 16.65 -0.46
CA PHE A 66 9.29 15.41 -0.06
C PHE A 66 9.98 14.77 1.15
N ASN A 67 11.30 14.90 1.28
CA ASN A 67 12.05 14.44 2.45
C ASN A 67 11.99 15.47 3.59
N ARG A 68 10.79 15.98 3.88
CA ARG A 68 10.53 17.06 4.85
C ARG A 68 10.95 16.74 6.29
N PHE A 69 11.00 15.46 6.64
CA PHE A 69 11.43 14.98 7.95
C PHE A 69 12.96 14.78 8.04
N GLY A 70 13.68 15.10 6.96
CA GLY A 70 15.07 14.72 6.75
C GLY A 70 15.21 13.29 6.23
N VAL A 71 16.42 12.78 6.29
CA VAL A 71 16.79 11.44 5.86
C VAL A 71 17.70 10.77 6.89
N PRO A 72 17.78 9.42 6.90
CA PRO A 72 18.68 8.70 7.81
C PRO A 72 20.15 9.09 7.67
N GLU A 73 20.94 8.87 8.73
CA GLU A 73 22.39 9.04 8.67
C GLU A 73 23.01 8.12 7.60
N GLY A 74 23.99 8.67 6.87
CA GLY A 74 24.66 7.98 5.77
C GLY A 74 23.78 7.79 4.53
N PHE A 75 22.72 8.61 4.38
CA PHE A 75 21.86 8.59 3.20
C PHE A 75 22.65 8.81 1.91
N GLU A 76 22.45 7.91 0.95
CA GLU A 76 22.97 8.00 -0.40
C GLU A 76 21.78 7.93 -1.38
N GLN A 77 21.57 8.95 -2.22
CA GLN A 77 20.43 8.92 -3.15
C GLN A 77 20.56 7.75 -4.15
N VAL A 78 19.46 7.03 -4.33
CA VAL A 78 19.34 5.98 -5.35
C VAL A 78 18.78 6.58 -6.64
N ASN A 79 19.66 6.89 -7.59
CA ASN A 79 19.24 7.33 -8.93
C ASN A 79 18.30 6.30 -9.57
N LEU A 80 17.07 6.71 -9.88
CA LEU A 80 16.07 5.89 -10.53
C LEU A 80 15.92 6.35 -11.98
N ASP A 81 16.48 5.59 -12.91
CA ASP A 81 16.39 5.94 -14.32
C ASP A 81 15.02 5.49 -14.88
N PRO A 82 14.46 6.20 -15.88
CA PRO A 82 13.19 5.79 -16.50
C PRO A 82 13.20 4.34 -17.02
N GLU A 83 14.37 3.82 -17.41
CA GLU A 83 14.55 2.45 -17.88
C GLU A 83 14.44 1.39 -16.78
N ASP A 84 14.63 1.77 -15.52
CA ASP A 84 14.51 0.90 -14.34
C ASP A 84 13.05 0.62 -13.99
N VAL A 85 12.09 1.34 -14.60
CA VAL A 85 10.67 1.28 -14.28
C VAL A 85 9.86 0.75 -15.48
N ALA A 86 8.82 -0.02 -15.20
CA ALA A 86 7.84 -0.47 -16.18
C ALA A 86 6.45 0.09 -15.82
N SER A 87 5.90 0.93 -16.68
CA SER A 87 4.56 1.50 -16.49
C SER A 87 3.55 0.93 -17.48
N ARG A 88 2.34 0.65 -17.01
CA ARG A 88 1.18 0.20 -17.79
C ARG A 88 -0.03 1.03 -17.40
N ALA A 89 -0.44 1.94 -18.28
CA ALA A 89 -1.51 2.92 -17.99
C ALA A 89 -2.88 2.26 -17.72
N GLN A 90 -3.19 1.15 -18.39
CA GLN A 90 -4.45 0.41 -18.26
C GLN A 90 -4.17 -1.02 -17.80
N TYR A 91 -3.48 -1.16 -16.67
CA TYR A 91 -3.18 -2.48 -16.11
C TYR A 91 -4.45 -3.16 -15.62
N HIS A 92 -5.29 -2.42 -14.90
CA HIS A 92 -6.66 -2.80 -14.55
C HIS A 92 -7.64 -2.05 -15.44
N ARG A 93 -8.62 -2.77 -16.00
CA ARG A 93 -9.63 -2.18 -16.89
C ARG A 93 -10.68 -1.41 -16.08
N PRO A 94 -11.29 -0.34 -16.63
CA PRO A 94 -12.45 0.29 -16.01
C PRO A 94 -13.54 -0.71 -15.62
N GLY A 95 -14.08 -0.55 -14.41
CA GLY A 95 -15.09 -1.44 -13.82
C GLY A 95 -14.56 -2.81 -13.38
N SER A 96 -13.25 -3.03 -13.32
CA SER A 96 -12.66 -4.25 -12.75
C SER A 96 -12.69 -4.24 -11.22
N ASP A 97 -12.46 -5.42 -10.65
CA ASP A 97 -12.36 -5.61 -9.21
C ASP A 97 -11.20 -6.55 -8.86
N ILE A 98 -10.67 -6.38 -7.65
CA ILE A 98 -9.78 -7.35 -7.00
C ILE A 98 -10.51 -7.81 -5.74
N SER A 99 -11.00 -9.03 -5.74
CA SER A 99 -11.88 -9.56 -4.69
C SER A 99 -11.47 -10.97 -4.33
N ASN A 100 -11.51 -11.38 -3.05
CA ASN A 100 -11.11 -12.75 -2.65
C ASN A 100 -12.11 -13.85 -3.10
N THR A 101 -13.31 -13.47 -3.54
CA THR A 101 -14.37 -14.34 -4.07
C THR A 101 -14.88 -13.81 -5.42
N LYS A 102 -15.76 -14.55 -6.12
CA LYS A 102 -16.36 -14.07 -7.37
C LYS A 102 -17.50 -13.10 -7.08
N ILE A 103 -17.48 -11.91 -7.68
CA ILE A 103 -18.55 -10.92 -7.56
C ILE A 103 -19.44 -10.96 -8.81
N SER A 104 -20.75 -11.16 -8.62
CA SER A 104 -21.74 -11.00 -9.69
C SER A 104 -22.13 -9.54 -9.85
N LYS A 105 -21.99 -8.98 -11.06
CA LYS A 105 -22.24 -7.54 -11.34
C LYS A 105 -23.70 -7.19 -11.62
N ARG A 106 -24.63 -8.15 -11.59
CA ARG A 106 -26.02 -7.94 -12.06
C ARG A 106 -26.88 -7.09 -11.13
N ARG A 107 -26.44 -6.93 -9.88
CA ARG A 107 -26.79 -5.92 -8.88
C ARG A 107 -25.56 -5.87 -7.96
N LEU A 108 -25.35 -4.83 -7.16
CA LEU A 108 -24.47 -4.92 -5.98
C LEU A 108 -25.06 -5.87 -4.91
N ASP A 109 -25.85 -6.86 -5.33
CA ASP A 109 -26.08 -8.08 -4.58
C ASP A 109 -24.76 -8.83 -4.67
N LEU A 110 -23.87 -8.52 -3.72
CA LEU A 110 -22.81 -9.44 -3.41
C LEU A 110 -23.52 -10.72 -3.00
N ASP A 111 -23.67 -11.64 -3.96
CA ASP A 111 -23.95 -13.06 -3.73
C ASP A 111 -22.67 -13.62 -3.09
N MET A 112 -22.35 -13.06 -1.92
CA MET A 112 -21.38 -13.57 -0.98
C MET A 112 -21.95 -14.93 -0.66
N GLY A 113 -21.33 -15.99 -1.19
CA GLY A 113 -21.56 -17.32 -0.64
C GLY A 113 -21.50 -17.16 0.88
N VAL A 114 -22.63 -17.40 1.53
CA VAL A 114 -23.06 -16.80 2.81
C VAL A 114 -22.14 -17.16 3.99
N ASP A 115 -21.08 -17.93 3.75
CA ASP A 115 -20.25 -18.58 4.76
C ASP A 115 -18.77 -18.14 4.73
N SER A 116 -18.39 -17.09 3.98
CA SER A 116 -16.97 -16.70 3.88
C SER A 116 -16.68 -15.20 3.99
N ASN A 117 -15.66 -14.86 4.78
CA ASN A 117 -15.13 -13.51 4.87
C ASN A 117 -14.76 -12.99 3.48
N THR A 118 -15.14 -11.75 3.20
CA THR A 118 -14.95 -11.15 1.87
C THR A 118 -14.22 -9.83 1.95
N ALA A 119 -13.34 -9.58 0.98
CA ALA A 119 -12.72 -8.28 0.73
C ALA A 119 -12.77 -7.98 -0.76
N VAL A 120 -13.01 -6.71 -1.10
CA VAL A 120 -13.06 -6.23 -2.48
C VAL A 120 -12.45 -4.84 -2.63
N LEU A 121 -11.64 -4.68 -3.68
CA LEU A 121 -11.26 -3.39 -4.26
C LEU A 121 -12.01 -3.23 -5.58
N LEU A 122 -12.90 -2.24 -5.66
CA LEU A 122 -13.55 -1.83 -6.90
C LEU A 122 -12.73 -0.71 -7.56
N LEU A 123 -12.56 -0.80 -8.88
CA LEU A 123 -11.83 0.18 -9.70
C LEU A 123 -12.74 0.69 -10.83
N PRO A 124 -13.66 1.63 -10.57
CA PRO A 124 -14.57 2.15 -11.58
C PRO A 124 -13.84 2.69 -12.81
N ASP A 125 -12.78 3.47 -12.62
CA ASP A 125 -11.96 4.02 -13.71
C ASP A 125 -10.75 3.14 -14.09
N GLY A 126 -10.64 1.95 -13.50
CA GLY A 126 -9.50 1.06 -13.67
C GLY A 126 -8.28 1.57 -12.89
N ALA A 127 -7.09 1.10 -13.25
CA ALA A 127 -5.85 1.56 -12.61
C ALA A 127 -4.63 1.34 -13.50
N SER A 128 -3.68 2.25 -13.35
CA SER A 128 -2.33 2.11 -13.88
C SER A 128 -1.46 1.33 -12.91
N ARG A 129 -0.44 0.63 -13.42
CA ARG A 129 0.60 -0.04 -12.64
C ARG A 129 1.97 0.46 -13.05
N THR A 130 2.81 0.72 -12.06
CA THR A 130 4.20 1.10 -12.24
C THR A 130 5.06 0.23 -11.34
N ASP A 131 5.97 -0.56 -11.92
CA ASP A 131 6.84 -1.49 -11.18
C ASP A 131 8.32 -1.22 -11.43
N LEU A 132 9.14 -1.39 -10.41
CA LEU A 132 10.60 -1.46 -10.54
C LEU A 132 11.01 -2.77 -11.21
N ARG A 133 11.67 -2.68 -12.37
CA ARG A 133 12.19 -3.83 -13.13
C ARG A 133 13.37 -4.48 -12.42
N ARG A 134 14.31 -3.67 -11.94
CA ARG A 134 15.58 -4.12 -11.35
C ARG A 134 15.61 -3.93 -9.84
N LYS A 135 14.98 -4.86 -9.12
CA LYS A 135 14.84 -4.80 -7.64
C LYS A 135 16.15 -5.01 -6.87
N LYS A 136 17.19 -5.57 -7.50
CA LYS A 136 18.47 -5.88 -6.83
C LYS A 136 19.09 -4.64 -6.19
N ARG A 137 19.15 -3.51 -6.91
CA ARG A 137 19.75 -2.27 -6.40
C ARG A 137 19.04 -1.76 -5.15
N PHE A 138 17.71 -1.78 -5.15
CA PHE A 138 16.90 -1.39 -3.99
C PHE A 138 17.13 -2.35 -2.82
N ARG A 139 17.17 -3.66 -3.09
CA ARG A 139 17.45 -4.68 -2.07
C ARG A 139 18.82 -4.48 -1.43
N ASP A 140 19.86 -4.31 -2.24
CA ASP A 140 21.24 -4.12 -1.77
C ASP A 140 21.35 -2.83 -0.94
N TYR A 141 20.64 -1.76 -1.36
CA TYR A 141 20.53 -0.52 -0.61
C TYR A 141 19.85 -0.72 0.75
N VAL A 142 18.70 -1.40 0.81
CA VAL A 142 18.03 -1.70 2.09
C VAL A 142 18.92 -2.51 3.00
N LEU A 143 19.60 -3.55 2.49
CA LEU A 143 20.50 -4.37 3.31
C LEU A 143 21.66 -3.57 3.90
N LYS A 144 22.16 -2.55 3.18
CA LYS A 144 23.22 -1.65 3.66
C LYS A 144 22.71 -0.64 4.69
N HIS A 145 21.48 -0.13 4.54
CA HIS A 145 21.00 1.04 5.29
C HIS A 145 19.87 0.76 6.29
N ALA A 146 19.27 -0.44 6.31
CA ALA A 146 18.09 -0.73 7.14
C ALA A 146 18.30 -0.39 8.63
N GLN A 147 19.48 -0.65 9.18
CA GLN A 147 19.78 -0.32 10.57
C GLN A 147 19.73 1.19 10.83
N SER A 148 20.30 2.02 9.93
CA SER A 148 20.26 3.47 10.09
C SER A 148 18.84 4.02 9.88
N TRP A 149 18.02 3.35 9.06
CA TRP A 149 16.60 3.70 8.92
C TRP A 149 15.85 3.53 10.24
N TYR A 150 15.99 2.40 10.93
CA TYR A 150 15.35 2.22 12.24
C TYR A 150 15.87 3.21 13.29
N ALA A 151 17.18 3.50 13.29
CA ALA A 151 17.75 4.49 14.19
C ALA A 151 17.16 5.90 13.95
N PHE A 152 17.01 6.29 12.68
CA PHE A 152 16.37 7.55 12.30
C PHE A 152 14.89 7.58 12.66
N VAL A 153 14.12 6.55 12.26
CA VAL A 153 12.67 6.50 12.43
C VAL A 153 12.27 6.43 13.91
N ASN A 154 12.99 5.65 14.71
CA ASN A 154 12.66 5.49 16.13
C ASN A 154 13.36 6.49 17.04
N GLY A 155 14.56 6.96 16.66
CA GLY A 155 15.33 7.91 17.46
C GLY A 155 15.03 9.37 17.13
N VAL A 156 15.01 9.74 15.84
CA VAL A 156 14.81 11.13 15.40
C VAL A 156 13.33 11.44 15.19
N LEU A 157 12.59 10.52 14.56
CA LEU A 157 11.16 10.71 14.27
C LEU A 157 10.23 10.15 15.37
N GLU A 158 10.78 9.46 16.37
CA GLU A 158 10.06 8.95 17.54
C GLU A 158 8.83 8.09 17.19
N ARG A 159 8.89 7.34 16.08
CA ARG A 159 7.73 6.59 15.55
C ARG A 159 7.49 5.22 16.18
N MET A 160 8.44 4.70 16.97
CA MET A 160 8.34 3.39 17.65
C MET A 160 7.94 2.23 16.71
N VAL A 161 8.58 2.15 15.55
CA VAL A 161 8.35 1.12 14.53
C VAL A 161 9.11 -0.16 14.86
N ASP A 162 8.42 -1.28 14.84
CA ASP A 162 9.00 -2.60 15.07
C ASP A 162 9.79 -3.12 13.87
N ASN A 163 10.75 -4.01 14.14
CA ASN A 163 11.53 -4.63 13.06
C ASN A 163 10.64 -5.51 12.17
N GLY A 164 10.53 -5.13 10.91
CA GLY A 164 9.69 -5.77 9.89
C GLY A 164 8.58 -4.87 9.36
N ASP A 165 8.31 -3.75 10.04
CA ASP A 165 7.17 -2.88 9.72
C ASP A 165 7.53 -1.69 8.82
N LEU A 166 8.81 -1.52 8.48
CA LEU A 166 9.23 -0.59 7.43
C LEU A 166 9.06 -1.21 6.04
N TYR A 167 8.31 -0.52 5.19
CA TYR A 167 8.05 -0.90 3.80
C TYR A 167 8.79 0.03 2.84
N LEU A 168 9.41 -0.55 1.82
CA LEU A 168 9.95 0.17 0.67
C LEU A 168 9.08 -0.08 -0.56
N VAL A 169 8.55 0.98 -1.14
CA VAL A 169 7.70 0.91 -2.34
C VAL A 169 8.58 0.60 -3.56
N THR A 170 8.35 -0.58 -4.14
CA THR A 170 9.00 -1.04 -5.39
C THR A 170 8.04 -1.15 -6.56
N GLY A 171 6.76 -0.90 -6.34
CA GLY A 171 5.71 -0.89 -7.35
C GLY A 171 4.44 -0.30 -6.77
N ILE A 172 3.59 0.25 -7.62
CA ILE A 172 2.38 0.96 -7.20
C ILE A 172 1.28 0.81 -8.26
N ASP A 173 0.05 0.60 -7.79
CA ASP A 173 -1.16 0.77 -8.58
C ASP A 173 -1.79 2.13 -8.24
N LYS A 174 -2.13 2.92 -9.27
CA LYS A 174 -2.80 4.22 -9.09
C LYS A 174 -4.12 4.24 -9.84
N SER A 175 -5.16 4.71 -9.17
CA SER A 175 -6.49 4.92 -9.71
C SER A 175 -7.02 6.30 -9.37
N ALA A 176 -7.87 6.85 -10.24
CA ALA A 176 -8.61 8.09 -9.99
C ALA A 176 -9.83 7.88 -9.08
N SER A 177 -10.39 6.66 -9.06
CA SER A 177 -11.54 6.31 -8.24
C SER A 177 -11.44 4.86 -7.78
N TRP A 178 -11.79 4.62 -6.52
CA TRP A 178 -11.73 3.30 -5.92
C TRP A 178 -12.79 3.18 -4.83
N SER A 179 -13.12 1.94 -4.46
CA SER A 179 -13.90 1.65 -3.26
C SER A 179 -13.40 0.36 -2.64
N VAL A 180 -13.23 0.37 -1.33
CA VAL A 180 -12.86 -0.82 -0.56
C VAL A 180 -14.05 -1.30 0.24
N ALA A 181 -14.15 -2.61 0.44
CA ALA A 181 -14.98 -3.19 1.47
C ALA A 181 -14.32 -4.45 2.02
N ALA A 182 -14.53 -4.69 3.31
CA ALA A 182 -14.20 -5.93 3.99
C ALA A 182 -15.39 -6.31 4.86
N VAL A 183 -15.74 -7.60 4.87
CA VAL A 183 -16.86 -8.14 5.63
C VAL A 183 -16.38 -9.43 6.30
N GLU A 184 -16.40 -9.43 7.64
CA GLU A 184 -16.21 -10.62 8.44
C GLU A 184 -17.58 -11.30 8.62
N ASN A 185 -17.70 -12.56 8.22
CA ASN A 185 -18.89 -13.33 8.49
C ASN A 185 -18.69 -14.07 9.81
N HIS A 186 -19.53 -13.78 10.79
CA HIS A 186 -19.68 -14.63 11.97
C HIS A 186 -20.79 -15.63 11.67
N SER A 187 -20.44 -16.90 11.51
CA SER A 187 -21.41 -17.99 11.60
C SER A 187 -21.94 -18.01 13.03
N GLU A 188 -23.11 -17.42 13.27
CA GLU A 188 -23.88 -17.77 14.47
C GLU A 188 -24.29 -19.24 14.32
N ASP A 189 -23.58 -20.12 15.03
CA ASP A 189 -24.15 -21.40 15.43
C ASP A 189 -25.34 -21.09 16.36
N GLY A 190 -26.49 -20.81 15.76
CA GLY A 190 -27.77 -20.67 16.41
C GLY A 190 -28.18 -22.01 17.01
N ASN A 191 -27.61 -22.35 18.15
CA ASN A 191 -28.06 -23.47 18.96
C ASN A 191 -29.38 -23.04 19.61
N ILE A 192 -30.48 -23.28 18.92
CA ILE A 192 -31.83 -23.12 19.45
C ILE A 192 -31.98 -24.19 20.54
N SER A 193 -31.78 -23.79 21.80
CA SER A 193 -32.24 -24.58 22.93
C SER A 193 -33.75 -24.40 23.04
N LEU A 194 -34.51 -25.46 22.77
CA LEU A 194 -35.92 -25.59 23.14
C LEU A 194 -36.05 -25.87 24.64
#